data_AF-A0A918M312-F1
#
_entry.id   AF-A0A918M312-F1
#
_cell.length_a   1.000
_cell.length_b   1.000
_cell.length_c   1.000
_cell.angle_alpha   90.00
_cell.angle_beta   90.00
_cell.angle_gamma   90.00
#
_symmetry.space_group_name_H-M   'P 1'
#
loop_
_entity.id
_entity.type
_entity.pdbx_description
1 polymer ?
#
loop_
_entity_poly.entity_id
_entity_poly.type
_entity_poly.pdbx_seq_one_letter_code
_entity_poly.pdbx_strand_id
1 'polypeptide(L)'
;MNKKLAAALSGGAVLVLALSGCSSDDEGGENKVDAWAKKVCDQAQPQIQKRANAQQTIISTAADGKPADIQAADSKAFQDIADADKSLAKAVGDAGVPPVDNGEKLQQDAVKELNATATAYEGLKKQVDALDPKNQQKFADGLQGVAEGLKKIEKMDQDALAKLQSGQLGQAMAKQPGCRKAEASVSPTIPPAKPGPDASASASASASTSASAAASASAAASASAAASASAGRPAPASPAASASRSSS
;
A
#
# COMPACT_ATOMS: atom_id res chain seq x y z
N MET A 1 60.79 20.47 48.44
CA MET A 1 60.44 20.16 47.04
C MET A 1 60.63 18.66 46.77
N ASN A 2 59.77 18.10 45.91
CA ASN A 2 59.86 16.84 45.15
C ASN A 2 59.55 15.51 45.86
N LYS A 3 58.39 14.94 45.52
CA LYS A 3 57.95 13.56 45.83
C LYS A 3 57.99 12.70 44.56
N LYS A 4 58.28 11.42 44.80
CA LYS A 4 58.64 10.37 43.86
C LYS A 4 57.44 9.78 43.10
N LEU A 5 57.83 9.07 42.04
CA LEU A 5 57.12 8.35 40.97
C LEU A 5 56.12 7.27 41.44
N ALA A 6 55.06 7.07 40.65
CA ALA A 6 54.45 5.76 40.38
C ALA A 6 53.63 5.82 39.07
N ALA A 7 53.71 4.74 38.29
CA ALA A 7 53.12 4.54 36.96
C ALA A 7 51.73 3.88 37.01
N ALA A 8 51.16 3.63 35.81
CA ALA A 8 49.94 2.89 35.44
C ALA A 8 48.68 3.78 35.27
N LEU A 9 47.81 3.64 34.25
CA LEU A 9 47.59 2.59 33.24
C LEU A 9 46.85 3.24 32.03
N SER A 10 47.05 2.68 30.83
CA SER A 10 46.23 2.94 29.63
C SER A 10 44.72 2.76 29.87
N GLY A 11 43.91 3.65 29.29
CA GLY A 11 42.46 3.48 29.15
C GLY A 11 41.89 4.49 28.15
N GLY A 12 41.48 4.00 26.98
CA GLY A 12 41.06 4.81 25.84
C GLY A 12 39.81 5.65 26.12
N ALA A 13 39.84 6.89 25.63
CA ALA A 13 38.66 7.73 25.51
C ALA A 13 37.75 7.16 24.41
N VAL A 14 36.72 6.39 24.80
CA VAL A 14 35.61 6.07 23.92
C VAL A 14 34.74 7.32 23.82
N LEU A 15 34.86 8.03 22.70
CA LEU A 15 33.84 8.95 22.20
C LEU A 15 32.55 8.15 21.93
N VAL A 16 31.69 8.02 22.95
CA VAL A 16 30.31 7.60 22.74
C VAL A 16 29.58 8.78 22.14
N LEU A 17 29.34 8.71 20.83
CA LEU A 17 28.42 9.58 20.10
C LEU A 17 27.01 9.42 20.67
N ALA A 18 26.67 10.29 21.62
CA ALA A 18 25.31 10.55 22.02
C ALA A 18 24.59 11.31 20.88
N LEU A 19 23.93 10.57 19.99
CA LEU A 19 22.88 11.12 19.12
C LEU A 19 21.51 10.63 19.60
N SER A 20 20.87 11.48 20.41
CA SER A 20 19.43 11.78 20.45
C SER A 20 18.41 10.64 20.24
N GLY A 21 17.67 10.30 21.30
CA GLY A 21 16.38 9.59 21.16
C GLY A 21 15.82 9.00 22.46
N CYS A 22 15.23 9.85 23.30
CA CYS A 22 14.18 9.59 24.30
C CYS A 22 13.62 8.15 24.41
N SER A 23 13.91 7.44 25.51
CA SER A 23 12.87 6.84 26.38
C SER A 23 13.50 6.37 27.69
N SER A 24 12.94 6.85 28.79
CA SER A 24 13.26 6.43 30.14
C SER A 24 12.51 5.15 30.47
N ASP A 25 13.19 4.19 31.07
CA ASP A 25 12.63 3.26 32.06
C ASP A 25 11.43 2.39 31.61
N ASP A 26 11.56 1.65 30.49
CA ASP A 26 10.73 0.46 30.19
C ASP A 26 11.52 -0.54 29.31
N GLU A 27 12.75 -0.85 29.70
CA GLU A 27 13.73 -1.58 28.88
C GLU A 27 13.36 -3.05 28.55
N GLY A 28 12.24 -3.56 29.06
CA GLY A 28 11.75 -4.91 28.80
C GLY A 28 10.63 -5.02 27.76
N GLY A 29 9.80 -3.98 27.59
CA GLY A 29 8.61 -4.01 26.73
C GLY A 29 8.88 -3.49 25.32
N GLU A 30 9.47 -2.31 25.21
CA GLU A 30 9.75 -1.64 23.92
C GLU A 30 10.68 -2.47 23.04
N ASN A 31 11.73 -3.06 23.65
CA ASN A 31 12.66 -3.95 22.97
C ASN A 31 11.99 -5.22 22.41
N LYS A 32 10.94 -5.73 23.07
CA LYS A 32 10.20 -6.91 22.59
C LYS A 32 9.26 -6.58 21.44
N VAL A 33 8.59 -5.42 21.49
CA VAL A 33 7.73 -4.97 20.39
C VAL A 33 8.57 -4.67 19.15
N ASP A 34 9.71 -4.00 19.31
CA ASP A 34 10.63 -3.74 18.20
C ASP A 34 11.24 -5.03 17.63
N ALA A 35 11.59 -6.00 18.48
CA ALA A 35 12.06 -7.31 18.02
C ALA A 35 10.98 -8.10 17.27
N TRP A 36 9.72 -8.06 17.74
CA TRP A 36 8.59 -8.67 17.04
C TRP A 36 8.36 -7.99 15.69
N ALA A 37 8.36 -6.66 15.66
CA ALA A 37 8.18 -5.88 14.44
C ALA A 37 9.30 -6.20 13.44
N LYS A 38 10.56 -6.27 13.90
CA LYS A 38 11.69 -6.66 13.06
C LYS A 38 11.49 -8.04 12.44
N LYS A 39 11.07 -9.04 13.22
CA LYS A 39 10.81 -10.40 12.73
C LYS A 39 9.77 -10.40 11.61
N VAL A 40 8.66 -9.70 11.79
CA VAL A 40 7.63 -9.57 10.75
C VAL A 40 8.17 -8.83 9.53
N CYS A 41 8.84 -7.70 9.73
CA CYS A 41 9.31 -6.83 8.65
C CYS A 41 10.42 -7.45 7.80
N ASP A 42 11.32 -8.23 8.41
CA ASP A 42 12.36 -8.95 7.68
C ASP A 42 11.73 -10.01 6.75
N GLN A 43 10.63 -10.65 7.17
CA GLN A 43 9.87 -11.60 6.34
C GLN A 43 8.95 -10.87 5.33
N ALA A 44 8.44 -9.69 5.67
CA ALA A 44 7.51 -8.93 4.86
C ALA A 44 8.19 -8.23 3.67
N GLN A 45 9.43 -7.77 3.84
CA GLN A 45 10.17 -6.99 2.84
C GLN A 45 10.11 -7.58 1.41
N PRO A 46 10.43 -8.86 1.16
CA PRO A 46 10.36 -9.43 -0.19
C PRO A 46 8.93 -9.41 -0.76
N GLN A 47 7.91 -9.56 0.09
CA GLN A 47 6.51 -9.55 -0.32
C GLN A 47 6.01 -8.13 -0.61
N ILE A 48 6.45 -7.14 0.17
CA ILE A 48 6.18 -5.72 -0.08
C ILE A 48 6.79 -5.30 -1.43
N GLN A 49 8.03 -5.73 -1.72
CA GLN A 49 8.66 -5.53 -3.02
C GLN A 49 7.90 -6.23 -4.16
N LYS A 50 7.48 -7.49 -3.95
CA LYS A 50 6.66 -8.23 -4.93
C LYS A 50 5.37 -7.48 -5.27
N ARG A 51 4.65 -6.97 -4.27
CA ARG A 51 3.43 -6.16 -4.46
C ARG A 51 3.71 -4.88 -5.22
N ALA A 52 4.76 -4.13 -4.86
CA ALA A 52 5.13 -2.89 -5.56
C ALA A 52 5.45 -3.15 -7.05
N ASN A 53 6.19 -4.21 -7.35
CA ASN A 53 6.49 -4.60 -8.73
C ASN A 53 5.22 -5.01 -9.49
N ALA A 54 4.34 -5.81 -8.89
CA ALA A 54 3.07 -6.19 -9.51
C ALA A 54 2.17 -4.98 -9.80
N GLN A 55 2.08 -4.03 -8.87
CA GLN A 55 1.35 -2.77 -9.09
C GLN A 55 1.98 -1.95 -10.23
N GLN A 56 3.30 -1.88 -10.30
CA GLN A 56 3.99 -1.20 -11.39
C GLN A 56 3.75 -1.89 -12.73
N THR A 57 3.68 -3.22 -12.78
CA THR A 57 3.31 -3.97 -13.99
C THR A 57 1.92 -3.53 -14.47
N ILE A 58 0.90 -3.54 -13.61
CA ILE A 58 -0.46 -3.06 -13.93
C ILE A 58 -0.42 -1.65 -14.52
N ILE A 59 0.23 -0.70 -13.84
CA ILE A 59 0.33 0.70 -14.28
C ILE A 59 0.99 0.81 -15.65
N SER A 60 2.13 0.13 -15.83
CA SER A 60 2.89 0.22 -17.09
C SER A 60 2.19 -0.44 -18.27
N THR A 61 1.49 -1.55 -18.06
CA THR A 61 0.75 -2.24 -19.12
C THR A 61 -0.54 -1.51 -19.45
N ALA A 62 -1.21 -0.87 -18.49
CA ALA A 62 -2.43 -0.10 -18.74
C ALA A 62 -2.21 1.15 -19.62
N ALA A 63 -1.01 1.72 -19.62
CA ALA A 63 -0.71 2.94 -20.37
C ALA A 63 -0.78 2.73 -21.90
N ASP A 64 -0.22 1.62 -22.40
CA ASP A 64 -0.03 1.39 -23.84
C ASP A 64 -0.39 -0.04 -24.31
N GLY A 65 -0.84 -0.90 -23.39
CA GLY A 65 -1.07 -2.33 -23.65
C GLY A 65 -2.29 -2.61 -24.52
N LYS A 66 -2.21 -3.70 -25.31
CA LYS A 66 -3.40 -4.24 -25.97
C LYS A 66 -4.25 -5.01 -24.95
N PRO A 67 -5.55 -5.22 -25.19
CA PRO A 67 -6.42 -5.93 -24.24
C PRO A 67 -5.87 -7.28 -23.76
N ALA A 68 -5.26 -8.07 -24.64
CA ALA A 68 -4.66 -9.34 -24.27
C ALA A 68 -3.44 -9.18 -23.35
N ASP A 69 -2.63 -8.13 -23.56
CA ASP A 69 -1.47 -7.84 -22.73
C ASP A 69 -1.92 -7.34 -21.36
N ILE A 70 -2.91 -6.45 -21.31
CA ILE A 70 -3.53 -5.96 -20.06
C ILE A 70 -4.11 -7.13 -19.27
N GLN A 71 -4.89 -8.01 -19.92
CA GLN A 71 -5.46 -9.18 -19.28
C GLN A 71 -4.40 -10.07 -18.63
N ALA A 72 -3.35 -10.41 -19.39
CA ALA A 72 -2.28 -11.28 -18.89
C ALA A 72 -1.49 -10.61 -17.75
N ALA A 73 -1.17 -9.32 -17.89
CA ALA A 73 -0.45 -8.55 -16.89
C ALA A 73 -1.24 -8.41 -15.58
N ASP A 74 -2.50 -8.00 -15.66
CA ASP A 74 -3.37 -7.83 -14.50
C ASP A 74 -3.64 -9.17 -13.80
N SER A 75 -3.90 -10.24 -14.57
CA SER A 75 -4.07 -11.58 -14.02
C SER A 75 -2.85 -12.05 -13.22
N LYS A 76 -1.65 -11.88 -13.80
CA LYS A 76 -0.40 -12.22 -13.12
C LYS A 76 -0.18 -11.33 -11.89
N ALA A 77 -0.40 -10.03 -12.01
CA ALA A 77 -0.17 -9.08 -10.92
C ALA A 77 -1.11 -9.35 -9.74
N PHE A 78 -2.40 -9.61 -9.99
CA PHE A 78 -3.34 -9.98 -8.93
C PHE A 78 -2.98 -11.29 -8.25
N GLN A 79 -2.51 -12.29 -9.00
CA GLN A 79 -1.97 -13.51 -8.40
C GLN A 79 -0.75 -13.21 -7.51
N ASP A 80 0.18 -12.41 -8.02
CA ASP A 80 1.41 -12.08 -7.31
C ASP A 80 1.15 -11.33 -6.00
N ILE A 81 0.17 -10.42 -6.00
CA ILE A 81 -0.28 -9.69 -4.82
C ILE A 81 -0.99 -10.64 -3.84
N ALA A 82 -1.90 -11.50 -4.33
CA ALA A 82 -2.59 -12.46 -3.46
C ALA A 82 -1.62 -13.40 -2.74
N ASP A 83 -0.61 -13.91 -3.43
CA ASP A 83 0.42 -14.77 -2.84
C ASP A 83 1.30 -14.01 -1.85
N ALA A 84 1.59 -12.73 -2.13
CA ALA A 84 2.32 -11.87 -1.21
C ALA A 84 1.51 -11.64 0.08
N ASP A 85 0.21 -11.36 -0.02
CA ASP A 85 -0.66 -11.14 1.15
C ASP A 85 -0.80 -12.41 2.00
N LYS A 86 -0.91 -13.60 1.39
CA LYS A 86 -0.83 -14.88 2.13
C LYS A 86 0.50 -15.07 2.84
N SER A 87 1.60 -14.71 2.17
CA SER A 87 2.94 -14.81 2.75
C SER A 87 3.12 -13.84 3.92
N LEU A 88 2.55 -12.64 3.82
CA LEU A 88 2.50 -11.67 4.92
C LEU A 88 1.65 -12.19 6.08
N ALA A 89 0.50 -12.80 5.80
CA ALA A 89 -0.33 -13.43 6.83
C ALA A 89 0.45 -14.52 7.57
N LYS A 90 1.20 -15.34 6.82
CA LYS A 90 2.09 -16.36 7.40
C LYS A 90 3.19 -15.73 8.26
N ALA A 91 3.84 -14.65 7.81
CA ALA A 91 4.87 -13.96 8.58
C ALA A 91 4.34 -13.44 9.93
N VAL A 92 3.15 -12.84 9.94
CA VAL A 92 2.48 -12.41 11.18
C VAL A 92 2.11 -13.60 12.06
N GLY A 93 1.63 -14.70 11.47
CA GLY A 93 1.37 -15.95 12.17
C GLY A 93 2.61 -16.54 12.84
N ASP A 94 3.70 -16.68 12.08
CA ASP A 94 4.99 -17.21 12.51
C ASP A 94 5.67 -16.31 13.56
N ALA A 95 5.45 -15.00 13.49
CA ALA A 95 5.95 -14.04 14.47
C ALA A 95 5.36 -14.27 15.87
N GLY A 96 4.14 -14.79 15.94
CA GLY A 96 3.40 -15.01 17.17
C GLY A 96 2.68 -13.75 17.64
N VAL A 97 2.17 -13.78 18.87
CA VAL A 97 1.43 -12.66 19.46
C VAL A 97 2.36 -11.44 19.65
N PRO A 98 2.03 -10.25 19.10
CA PRO A 98 2.80 -9.04 19.36
C PRO A 98 2.71 -8.70 20.86
N PRO A 99 3.82 -8.30 21.49
CA PRO A 99 3.88 -8.04 22.94
C PRO A 99 3.29 -6.67 23.30
N VAL A 100 2.01 -6.46 22.97
CA VAL A 100 1.21 -5.26 23.25
C VAL A 100 -0.14 -5.67 23.82
N ASP A 101 -0.87 -4.73 24.41
CA ASP A 101 -2.25 -4.96 24.83
C ASP A 101 -3.12 -5.43 23.65
N ASN A 102 -3.99 -6.41 23.91
CA ASN A 102 -4.81 -7.08 22.89
C ASN A 102 -4.02 -7.72 21.74
N GLY A 103 -2.75 -8.08 21.96
CA GLY A 103 -1.87 -8.62 20.92
C GLY A 103 -2.44 -9.85 20.20
N GLU A 104 -3.09 -10.77 20.93
CA GLU A 104 -3.68 -11.99 20.32
C GLU A 104 -4.77 -11.62 19.31
N LYS A 105 -5.66 -10.69 19.68
CA LYS A 105 -6.70 -10.19 18.79
C LYS A 105 -6.09 -9.45 17.59
N LEU A 106 -5.07 -8.62 17.81
CA LEU A 106 -4.38 -7.91 16.73
C LEU A 106 -3.74 -8.89 15.73
N GLN A 107 -3.09 -9.94 16.22
CA GLN A 107 -2.50 -10.97 15.37
C GLN A 107 -3.56 -11.71 14.56
N GLN A 108 -4.63 -12.18 15.21
CA GLN A 108 -5.71 -12.90 14.52
C GLN A 108 -6.41 -12.02 13.49
N ASP A 109 -6.73 -10.77 13.84
CA ASP A 109 -7.36 -9.82 12.94
C ASP A 109 -6.41 -9.53 11.75
N ALA A 110 -5.12 -9.29 11.98
CA ALA A 110 -4.16 -9.06 10.90
C ALA A 110 -4.03 -10.27 9.94
N VAL A 111 -3.90 -11.49 10.48
CA VAL A 111 -3.85 -12.72 9.68
C VAL A 111 -5.14 -12.90 8.87
N LYS A 112 -6.30 -12.63 9.48
CA LYS A 112 -7.60 -12.74 8.82
C LYS A 112 -7.75 -11.73 7.69
N GLU A 113 -7.44 -10.45 7.94
CA GLU A 113 -7.55 -9.39 6.93
C GLU A 113 -6.60 -9.65 5.75
N LEU A 114 -5.34 -10.02 6.00
CA LEU A 114 -4.38 -10.35 4.93
C LEU A 114 -4.86 -11.53 4.05
N ASN A 115 -5.43 -12.57 4.64
CA ASN A 115 -6.01 -13.69 3.88
C ASN A 115 -7.30 -13.28 3.13
N ALA A 116 -8.10 -12.38 3.69
CA ALA A 116 -9.27 -11.84 3.02
C ALA A 116 -8.89 -10.98 1.81
N THR A 117 -7.88 -10.12 1.95
CA THR A 117 -7.29 -9.34 0.86
C THR A 117 -6.73 -10.24 -0.23
N ALA A 118 -5.99 -11.30 0.13
CA ALA A 118 -5.52 -12.29 -0.83
C ALA A 118 -6.66 -12.93 -1.63
N THR A 119 -7.72 -13.35 -0.94
CA THR A 119 -8.91 -13.95 -1.57
C THR A 119 -9.61 -12.95 -2.51
N ALA A 120 -9.65 -11.66 -2.14
CA ALA A 120 -10.23 -10.62 -2.98
C ALA A 120 -9.43 -10.42 -4.27
N TYR A 121 -8.10 -10.40 -4.20
CA TYR A 121 -7.24 -10.34 -5.38
C TYR A 121 -7.35 -11.59 -6.27
N GLU A 122 -7.50 -12.78 -5.70
CA GLU A 122 -7.82 -13.99 -6.50
C GLU A 122 -9.18 -13.87 -7.21
N GLY A 123 -10.15 -13.21 -6.58
CA GLY A 123 -11.43 -12.85 -7.20
C GLY A 123 -11.23 -11.92 -8.40
N LEU A 124 -10.45 -10.85 -8.23
CA LEU A 124 -10.12 -9.91 -9.31
C LEU A 124 -9.39 -10.60 -10.47
N LYS A 125 -8.44 -11.50 -10.16
CA LYS A 125 -7.77 -12.33 -11.16
C LYS A 125 -8.79 -13.10 -12.00
N LYS A 126 -9.74 -13.79 -11.37
CA LYS A 126 -10.79 -14.53 -12.08
C LYS A 126 -11.66 -13.62 -12.95
N GLN A 127 -11.98 -12.41 -12.48
CA GLN A 127 -12.73 -11.44 -13.27
C GLN A 127 -11.95 -10.99 -14.51
N VAL A 128 -10.66 -10.69 -14.36
CA VAL A 128 -9.77 -10.35 -15.49
C VAL A 128 -9.63 -11.50 -16.47
N ASP A 129 -9.39 -12.73 -15.98
CA ASP A 129 -9.26 -13.93 -16.82
C ASP A 129 -10.52 -14.19 -17.66
N ALA A 130 -11.70 -13.76 -17.18
CA ALA A 130 -12.97 -13.93 -17.86
C ALA A 130 -13.28 -12.83 -18.90
N LEU A 131 -12.47 -11.77 -18.97
CA LEU A 131 -12.65 -10.71 -19.96
C LEU A 131 -12.39 -11.23 -21.38
N ASP A 132 -13.05 -10.65 -22.37
CA ASP A 132 -12.82 -10.98 -23.79
C ASP A 132 -11.85 -9.98 -24.43
N PRO A 133 -10.55 -10.30 -24.59
CA PRO A 133 -9.58 -9.38 -25.17
C PRO A 133 -9.79 -9.14 -26.69
N LYS A 134 -10.66 -9.91 -27.35
CA LYS A 134 -10.97 -9.75 -28.78
C LYS A 134 -12.09 -8.75 -29.01
N ASN A 135 -12.87 -8.44 -27.99
CA ASN A 135 -13.95 -7.46 -28.04
C ASN A 135 -13.63 -6.26 -27.16
N GLN A 136 -13.08 -5.20 -27.76
CA GLN A 136 -12.59 -4.04 -27.02
C GLN A 136 -13.66 -3.36 -26.15
N GLN A 137 -14.91 -3.28 -26.63
CA GLN A 137 -16.00 -2.68 -25.84
C GLN A 137 -16.32 -3.55 -24.63
N LYS A 138 -16.49 -4.87 -24.83
CA LYS A 138 -16.76 -5.79 -23.70
C LYS A 138 -15.59 -5.89 -22.72
N PHE A 139 -14.37 -5.79 -23.21
CA PHE A 139 -13.18 -5.73 -22.38
C PHE A 139 -13.20 -4.49 -21.48
N ALA A 140 -13.42 -3.31 -22.07
CA ALA A 140 -13.49 -2.04 -21.35
C ALA A 140 -14.63 -2.01 -20.32
N ASP A 141 -15.82 -2.49 -20.69
CA ASP A 141 -16.96 -2.61 -19.77
C ASP A 141 -16.62 -3.54 -18.59
N GLY A 142 -16.01 -4.68 -18.86
CA GLY A 142 -15.65 -5.65 -17.82
C GLY A 142 -14.56 -5.15 -16.88
N LEU A 143 -13.64 -4.30 -17.34
CA LEU A 143 -12.65 -3.63 -16.49
C LEU A 143 -13.30 -2.71 -15.43
N GLN A 144 -14.52 -2.20 -15.66
CA GLN A 144 -15.24 -1.44 -14.63
C GLN A 144 -15.51 -2.30 -13.38
N GLY A 145 -15.90 -3.56 -13.56
CA GLY A 145 -16.11 -4.49 -12.45
C GLY A 145 -14.83 -4.84 -11.70
N VAL A 146 -13.70 -4.89 -12.41
CA VAL A 146 -12.36 -5.04 -11.80
C VAL A 146 -12.02 -3.80 -10.96
N ALA A 147 -12.27 -2.60 -11.48
CA ALA A 147 -12.05 -1.35 -10.77
C ALA A 147 -12.92 -1.22 -9.50
N GLU A 148 -14.17 -1.67 -9.55
CA GLU A 148 -15.05 -1.74 -8.36
C GLU A 148 -14.50 -2.69 -7.29
N GLY A 149 -14.01 -3.86 -7.70
CA GLY A 149 -13.37 -4.80 -6.78
C GLY A 149 -12.09 -4.24 -6.17
N LEU A 150 -11.25 -3.55 -6.95
CA LEU A 150 -10.06 -2.84 -6.44
C LEU A 150 -10.43 -1.76 -5.43
N LYS A 151 -11.48 -0.97 -5.70
CA LYS A 151 -11.98 0.05 -4.76
C LYS A 151 -12.45 -0.56 -3.43
N LYS A 152 -13.04 -1.76 -3.48
CA LYS A 152 -13.42 -2.50 -2.27
C LYS A 152 -12.19 -2.94 -1.48
N ILE A 153 -11.16 -3.46 -2.16
CA ILE A 153 -9.89 -3.83 -1.54
C ILE A 153 -9.22 -2.61 -0.92
N GLU A 154 -9.14 -1.49 -1.63
CA GLU A 154 -8.57 -0.24 -1.10
C GLU A 154 -9.25 0.17 0.21
N LYS A 155 -10.58 0.08 0.27
CA LYS A 155 -11.32 0.39 1.51
C LYS A 155 -10.96 -0.57 2.65
N MET A 156 -10.88 -1.88 2.37
CA MET A 156 -10.47 -2.88 3.35
C MET A 156 -9.05 -2.59 3.88
N ASP A 157 -8.12 -2.27 2.98
CA ASP A 157 -6.73 -1.97 3.31
C ASP A 157 -6.62 -0.69 4.15
N GLN A 158 -7.37 0.37 3.84
CA GLN A 158 -7.38 1.60 4.64
C GLN A 158 -7.92 1.34 6.06
N ASP A 159 -9.01 0.59 6.18
CA ASP A 159 -9.60 0.25 7.47
C ASP A 159 -8.66 -0.64 8.31
N ALA A 160 -7.93 -1.56 7.68
CA ALA A 160 -6.93 -2.40 8.34
C ALA A 160 -5.68 -1.61 8.73
N LEU A 161 -5.17 -0.77 7.83
CA LEU A 161 -3.97 0.04 8.05
C LEU A 161 -4.19 1.07 9.17
N ALA A 162 -5.35 1.71 9.23
CA ALA A 162 -5.70 2.64 10.31
C ALA A 162 -5.64 1.96 11.69
N LYS A 163 -6.02 0.68 11.79
CA LYS A 163 -5.91 -0.10 13.03
C LYS A 163 -4.46 -0.45 13.33
N LEU A 164 -3.70 -0.92 12.33
CA LEU A 164 -2.31 -1.35 12.49
C LEU A 164 -1.34 -0.19 12.79
N GLN A 165 -1.58 0.99 12.24
CA GLN A 165 -0.75 2.18 12.47
C GLN A 165 -0.99 2.84 13.83
N SER A 166 -2.03 2.41 14.56
CA SER A 166 -2.35 2.96 15.87
C SER A 166 -1.44 2.37 16.97
N GLY A 167 -1.17 3.18 18.00
CA GLY A 167 -0.47 2.73 19.20
C GLY A 167 1.02 2.40 19.00
N GLN A 168 1.57 1.67 19.96
CA GLN A 168 3.00 1.33 20.02
C GLN A 168 3.43 0.36 18.91
N LEU A 169 2.56 -0.59 18.54
CA LEU A 169 2.84 -1.56 17.48
C LEU A 169 3.06 -0.89 16.12
N GLY A 170 2.20 0.06 15.76
CA GLY A 170 2.34 0.82 14.51
C GLY A 170 3.64 1.62 14.46
N GLN A 171 4.06 2.22 15.58
CA GLN A 171 5.33 2.94 15.67
C GLN A 171 6.53 1.99 15.52
N ALA A 172 6.51 0.83 16.17
CA ALA A 172 7.57 -0.17 16.06
C ALA A 172 7.72 -0.67 14.61
N MET A 173 6.60 -0.98 13.94
CA MET A 173 6.58 -1.40 12.53
C MET A 173 7.12 -0.31 11.60
N ALA A 174 6.76 0.96 11.82
CA ALA A 174 7.22 2.09 11.01
C ALA A 174 8.73 2.36 11.13
N LYS A 175 9.34 2.04 12.28
CA LYS A 175 10.80 2.15 12.47
C LYS A 175 11.57 1.13 11.62
N GLN A 176 10.99 -0.05 11.36
CA GLN A 176 11.69 -1.14 10.69
C GLN A 176 11.89 -0.88 9.19
N PRO A 177 13.13 -0.95 8.67
CA PRO A 177 13.39 -0.79 7.25
C PRO A 177 12.61 -1.75 6.35
N GLY A 178 12.45 -3.01 6.78
CA GLY A 178 11.79 -4.06 5.99
C GLY A 178 10.28 -3.84 5.75
N CYS A 179 9.62 -3.00 6.56
CA CYS A 179 8.21 -2.64 6.40
C CYS A 179 7.99 -1.28 5.71
N ARG A 180 9.06 -0.60 5.29
CA ARG A 180 8.93 0.68 4.58
C ARG A 180 8.35 0.44 3.18
N LYS A 181 7.71 1.48 2.65
CA LYS A 181 7.16 1.46 1.31
C LYS A 181 8.27 1.13 0.31
N ALA A 182 8.05 0.10 -0.49
CA ALA A 182 8.94 -0.25 -1.59
C ALA A 182 8.74 0.72 -2.75
N GLU A 183 9.84 1.20 -3.30
CA GLU A 183 9.86 1.71 -4.67
C GLU A 183 9.89 0.50 -5.60
N ALA A 184 9.02 0.50 -6.62
CA ALA A 184 9.04 -0.56 -7.61
C ALA A 184 10.39 -0.58 -8.32
N SER A 185 10.95 -1.76 -8.51
CA SER A 185 12.23 -1.93 -9.19
C SER A 185 12.04 -1.70 -10.69
N VAL A 186 12.18 -0.45 -11.13
CA VAL A 186 12.39 -0.14 -12.55
C VAL A 186 13.74 -0.75 -12.95
N SER A 187 13.71 -1.88 -13.67
CA SER A 187 14.91 -2.37 -14.33
C SER A 187 15.31 -1.37 -15.42
N PRO A 188 16.51 -0.76 -15.37
CA PRO A 188 16.96 0.12 -16.42
C PRO A 188 17.42 -0.73 -17.60
N THR A 189 16.54 -0.98 -18.57
CA THR A 189 16.96 -1.47 -19.90
C THR A 189 16.61 -0.45 -20.95
N ILE A 190 17.28 0.72 -20.88
CA ILE A 190 17.68 1.48 -22.07
C ILE A 190 19.07 2.06 -21.75
N PRO A 191 20.17 1.60 -22.40
CA PRO A 191 21.44 2.29 -22.28
C PRO A 191 21.32 3.70 -22.86
N PRO A 192 21.93 4.73 -22.25
CA PRO A 192 21.91 6.08 -22.78
C PRO A 192 22.52 6.09 -24.18
N ALA A 193 21.78 6.64 -25.15
CA ALA A 193 22.30 6.95 -26.47
C ALA A 193 23.52 7.88 -26.30
N LYS A 194 24.67 7.44 -26.81
CA LYS A 194 25.90 8.23 -26.84
C LYS A 194 25.65 9.53 -27.63
N PRO A 195 26.02 10.71 -27.11
CA PRO A 195 26.07 11.91 -27.92
C PRO A 195 27.15 11.74 -29.00
N GLY A 196 26.74 11.73 -30.27
CA GLY A 196 27.67 11.89 -31.39
C GLY A 196 28.10 13.36 -31.50
N PRO A 197 29.35 13.64 -31.89
CA PRO A 197 29.81 15.01 -32.08
C PRO A 197 29.38 15.56 -33.45
N ASP A 198 29.28 16.88 -33.51
CA ASP A 198 29.23 17.73 -34.70
C ASP A 198 27.91 17.85 -35.48
N ALA A 199 27.15 18.90 -35.16
CA ALA A 199 26.71 19.84 -36.20
C ALA A 199 26.46 21.24 -35.60
N SER A 200 27.16 22.19 -36.21
CA SER A 200 27.38 23.56 -35.78
C SER A 200 26.18 24.49 -36.07
N ALA A 201 26.08 25.51 -35.21
CA ALA A 201 25.42 26.82 -35.31
C ALA A 201 24.54 27.17 -36.53
N SER A 202 23.35 27.72 -36.25
CA SER A 202 23.03 29.08 -36.69
C SER A 202 21.93 29.71 -35.83
N ALA A 203 22.18 30.94 -35.39
CA ALA A 203 21.27 31.76 -34.61
C ALA A 203 20.30 32.53 -35.52
N SER A 204 19.07 32.77 -35.07
CA SER A 204 18.39 34.04 -35.32
C SER A 204 17.24 34.27 -34.33
N ALA A 205 17.15 35.50 -33.87
CA ALA A 205 16.17 36.00 -32.91
C ALA A 205 14.85 36.37 -33.58
N SER A 206 13.73 36.25 -32.85
CA SER A 206 12.71 37.33 -32.73
C SER A 206 11.60 36.94 -31.78
N ALA A 207 11.10 37.95 -31.08
CA ALA A 207 10.08 37.89 -30.05
C ALA A 207 8.64 37.96 -30.61
N SER A 208 7.71 37.52 -29.76
CA SER A 208 6.30 37.96 -29.63
C SER A 208 5.28 37.55 -30.68
N THR A 209 4.33 36.68 -30.32
CA THR A 209 2.94 37.05 -29.94
C THR A 209 2.07 35.81 -29.68
N SER A 210 1.09 36.02 -28.81
CA SER A 210 0.09 35.14 -28.20
C SER A 210 -0.62 34.12 -29.10
N ALA A 211 -0.90 32.91 -28.59
CA ALA A 211 -2.21 32.55 -28.02
C ALA A 211 -2.47 31.01 -27.98
N SER A 212 -2.99 30.59 -26.83
CA SER A 212 -3.94 29.50 -26.61
C SER A 212 -3.52 28.02 -26.54
N ALA A 213 -4.04 27.41 -25.46
CA ALA A 213 -4.38 26.01 -25.25
C ALA A 213 -3.27 25.06 -24.74
N ALA A 214 -3.22 24.86 -23.42
CA ALA A 214 -3.40 23.56 -22.76
C ALA A 214 -2.94 23.61 -21.29
N ALA A 215 -3.73 24.28 -20.45
CA ALA A 215 -3.86 23.87 -19.06
C ALA A 215 -5.20 23.14 -18.96
N SER A 216 -5.18 21.82 -18.77
CA SER A 216 -6.26 21.02 -18.14
C SER A 216 -6.05 19.53 -18.41
N ALA A 217 -5.55 18.80 -17.42
CA ALA A 217 -6.03 17.47 -17.04
C ALA A 217 -5.25 16.96 -15.81
N SER A 218 -5.23 17.76 -14.74
CA SER A 218 -4.87 17.28 -13.40
C SER A 218 -5.85 17.92 -12.43
N ALA A 219 -7.11 17.45 -12.50
CA ALA A 219 -8.20 17.73 -11.56
C ALA A 219 -9.49 17.05 -12.06
N ALA A 220 -9.60 15.73 -11.88
CA ALA A 220 -10.87 15.02 -12.07
C ALA A 220 -10.98 13.82 -11.13
N ALA A 221 -10.96 14.07 -9.82
CA ALA A 221 -11.52 13.15 -8.82
C ALA A 221 -11.67 13.84 -7.45
N SER A 222 -12.26 15.03 -7.40
CA SER A 222 -12.79 15.63 -6.16
C SER A 222 -13.72 16.79 -6.50
N ALA A 223 -14.94 16.46 -6.93
CA ALA A 223 -16.11 17.35 -6.88
C ALA A 223 -17.37 16.58 -7.33
N SER A 224 -17.96 15.82 -6.42
CA SER A 224 -19.41 15.55 -6.44
C SER A 224 -19.84 15.11 -5.04
N ALA A 225 -19.80 16.07 -4.14
CA ALA A 225 -20.63 16.08 -2.95
C ALA A 225 -21.22 17.50 -2.83
N ALA A 226 -22.53 17.55 -2.59
CA ALA A 226 -23.36 18.70 -2.26
C ALA A 226 -23.82 19.62 -3.41
N ALA A 227 -24.97 19.29 -4.01
CA ALA A 227 -26.12 20.20 -4.04
C ALA A 227 -27.37 19.50 -4.61
N SER A 228 -28.21 18.94 -3.74
CA SER A 228 -29.67 18.90 -3.92
C SER A 228 -30.30 18.48 -2.58
N ALA A 229 -30.59 19.47 -1.77
CA ALA A 229 -31.52 19.34 -0.65
C ALA A 229 -32.92 19.75 -1.12
N SER A 230 -33.94 19.13 -0.50
CA SER A 230 -35.37 19.46 -0.48
C SER A 230 -36.29 18.79 -1.52
N ALA A 231 -36.79 17.60 -1.17
CA ALA A 231 -38.20 17.23 -1.37
C ALA A 231 -38.61 16.05 -0.46
N GLY A 232 -39.47 16.34 0.52
CA GLY A 232 -40.52 15.49 1.12
C GLY A 232 -40.25 14.02 1.48
N ARG A 233 -40.15 13.73 2.78
CA ARG A 233 -40.41 12.39 3.35
C ARG A 233 -41.93 12.21 3.55
N PRO A 234 -42.52 11.06 3.18
CA PRO A 234 -43.65 10.49 3.92
C PRO A 234 -43.17 9.48 4.95
N ALA A 235 -43.83 9.45 6.10
CA ALA A 235 -43.60 8.53 7.21
C ALA A 235 -43.99 7.08 6.86
N PRO A 236 -43.38 6.06 7.49
CA PRO A 236 -43.89 4.70 7.39
C PRO A 236 -45.12 4.53 8.30
N ALA A 237 -46.24 4.10 7.71
CA ALA A 237 -47.42 3.66 8.43
C ALA A 237 -47.16 2.31 9.10
N SER A 238 -47.48 2.20 10.38
CA SER A 238 -47.59 0.96 11.13
C SER A 238 -48.68 0.05 10.53
N PRO A 239 -48.46 -1.27 10.37
CA PRO A 239 -49.57 -2.18 10.20
C PRO A 239 -50.18 -2.49 11.58
N ALA A 240 -51.40 -1.97 11.78
CA ALA A 240 -52.29 -2.39 12.85
C ALA A 240 -52.82 -3.82 12.58
N ALA A 241 -53.03 -4.54 13.67
CA ALA A 241 -53.62 -5.86 13.73
C ALA A 241 -54.97 -5.95 12.99
N SER A 242 -55.22 -7.09 12.35
CA SER A 242 -56.58 -7.55 12.06
C SER A 242 -56.76 -8.95 12.62
N ALA A 243 -57.59 -9.00 13.65
CA ALA A 243 -58.20 -10.20 14.17
C ALA A 243 -59.07 -10.85 13.07
N SER A 244 -58.95 -12.17 12.92
CA SER A 244 -60.01 -12.99 12.36
C SER A 244 -60.47 -13.97 13.44
N ARG A 245 -61.59 -13.63 14.07
CA ARG A 245 -62.53 -14.58 14.63
C ARG A 245 -63.49 -14.95 13.52
N SER A 246 -63.65 -16.24 13.20
CA SER A 246 -64.97 -16.81 12.95
C SER A 246 -64.93 -18.33 12.95
N SER A 247 -65.97 -18.85 13.57
CA SER A 247 -66.24 -20.23 13.98
C SER A 247 -66.56 -21.16 12.82
N SER A 248 -66.14 -22.43 12.93
CA SER A 248 -67.00 -23.63 12.93
C SER A 248 -66.16 -24.84 13.33
#